data_AF-A0A7S0EUU5-F1
#
_entry.id   AF-A0A7S0EUU5-F1
#
_cell.length_a   1.000
_cell.length_b   1.000
_cell.length_c   1.000
_cell.angle_alpha   90.00
_cell.angle_beta   90.00
_cell.angle_gamma   90.00
#
_symmetry.space_group_name_H-M   'P 1'
#
loop_
_entity.id
_entity.type
_entity.pdbx_description
1 polymer ?
#
loop_
_entity_poly.entity_id
_entity_poly.type
_entity_poly.pdbx_seq_one_letter_code
_entity_poly.pdbx_strand_id
1 'polypeptide(L)'
;MQVSCTPIPVPERSAAHRPCARSYHAACAIDDQWVVVHGGWTGLKPLSCCWALNMETFSWIQIKFVGEQPSARQGHSITFFPKARRLFLFGGLDASGAVVKDKAYFLSVPHDLSERWQWQPVRLAGLSRTIGGIMVDRAFHSTSDIGNEKIVVFG
;
A
#
# COMPACT_ATOMS: atom_id res chain seq x y z
N MET A 1 10.87 -48.88 10.82
CA MET A 1 11.69 -47.73 10.39
C MET A 1 10.79 -46.51 10.44
N GLN A 2 10.99 -45.62 11.41
CA GLN A 2 10.13 -44.46 11.63
C GLN A 2 10.80 -43.24 10.99
N VAL A 3 10.18 -42.68 9.96
CA VAL A 3 10.70 -41.50 9.26
C VAL A 3 10.32 -40.28 10.09
N SER A 4 11.26 -39.74 10.85
CA SER A 4 11.09 -38.49 11.60
C SER A 4 11.14 -37.32 10.62
N CYS A 5 10.01 -36.67 10.40
CA CYS A 5 9.99 -35.34 9.77
C CYS A 5 10.54 -34.33 10.77
N THR A 6 11.81 -33.98 10.65
CA THR A 6 12.34 -32.78 11.32
C THR A 6 11.97 -31.56 10.48
N PRO A 7 11.38 -30.51 11.09
CA PRO A 7 11.19 -29.23 10.39
C PRO A 7 12.55 -28.70 9.93
N ILE A 8 12.64 -28.29 8.67
CA ILE A 8 13.80 -27.55 8.15
C ILE A 8 13.93 -26.27 9.01
N PRO A 9 15.09 -26.00 9.62
CA PRO A 9 15.29 -24.79 10.39
C PRO A 9 15.06 -23.58 9.48
N VAL A 10 14.07 -22.75 9.81
CA VAL A 10 13.90 -21.45 9.16
C VAL A 10 15.00 -20.55 9.72
N PRO A 11 15.98 -20.09 8.92
CA PRO A 11 17.07 -19.28 9.45
C PRO A 11 16.51 -17.98 10.04
N GLU A 12 16.93 -17.68 11.27
CA GLU A 12 16.57 -16.47 12.00
C GLU A 12 17.13 -15.22 11.29
N ARG A 13 16.20 -14.36 10.88
CA ARG A 13 16.29 -12.89 10.75
C ARG A 13 17.67 -12.31 10.42
N SER A 14 18.10 -12.46 9.16
CA SER A 14 18.81 -11.35 8.51
C SER A 14 17.84 -10.18 8.35
N ALA A 15 18.32 -8.93 8.37
CA ALA A 15 17.51 -7.79 7.94
C ALA A 15 17.03 -8.09 6.53
N ALA A 16 15.78 -8.51 6.40
CA ALA A 16 15.30 -9.12 5.18
C ALA A 16 15.32 -8.07 4.07
N HIS A 17 16.01 -8.35 2.97
CA HIS A 17 15.96 -7.57 1.73
C HIS A 17 14.60 -7.74 1.02
N ARG A 18 13.49 -7.84 1.78
CA ARG A 18 12.14 -8.09 1.32
C ARG A 18 11.11 -7.78 2.41
N PRO A 19 9.84 -7.50 2.05
CA PRO A 19 8.78 -7.31 3.02
C PRO A 19 8.58 -8.55 3.91
N CYS A 20 8.25 -8.33 5.18
CA CYS A 20 7.73 -9.39 6.05
C CYS A 20 6.41 -9.97 5.50
N ALA A 21 6.09 -11.20 5.92
CA ALA A 21 4.80 -11.82 5.67
C ALA A 21 3.65 -10.91 6.13
N ARG A 22 2.67 -10.72 5.25
CA ARG A 22 1.55 -9.79 5.45
C ARG A 22 0.33 -10.22 4.64
N SER A 23 -0.86 -9.94 5.14
CA SER A 23 -2.14 -10.03 4.41
C SER A 23 -2.74 -8.63 4.24
N TYR A 24 -3.80 -8.51 3.42
CA TYR A 24 -4.58 -7.26 3.23
C TYR A 24 -3.73 -6.02 2.88
N HIS A 25 -2.56 -6.23 2.29
CA HIS A 25 -1.73 -5.17 1.73
C HIS A 25 -2.32 -4.72 0.40
N ALA A 26 -1.98 -3.51 -0.03
CA ALA A 26 -2.31 -3.05 -1.37
C ALA A 26 -1.09 -3.19 -2.27
N ALA A 27 -1.30 -3.57 -3.53
CA ALA A 27 -0.25 -3.72 -4.52
C ALA A 27 -0.67 -3.07 -5.85
N CYS A 28 0.26 -2.43 -6.55
CA CYS A 28 0.00 -1.81 -7.85
C CYS A 28 1.29 -1.74 -8.68
N ALA A 29 1.20 -2.09 -9.96
CA ALA A 29 2.28 -1.85 -10.92
C ALA A 29 2.36 -0.35 -11.24
N ILE A 30 3.58 0.20 -11.24
CA ILE A 30 3.83 1.62 -11.55
C ILE A 30 4.44 1.81 -12.94
N ASP A 31 4.93 0.74 -13.55
CA ASP A 31 5.41 0.64 -14.93
C ASP A 31 5.62 -0.85 -15.24
N ASP A 32 6.27 -1.14 -16.38
CA ASP A 32 6.57 -2.51 -16.81
C ASP A 32 7.70 -3.17 -16.01
N GLN A 33 8.31 -2.47 -15.05
CA GLN A 33 9.45 -2.95 -14.27
C GLN A 33 9.14 -3.12 -12.79
N TRP A 34 8.23 -2.34 -12.22
CA TRP A 34 8.06 -2.25 -10.78
C TRP A 34 6.63 -2.44 -10.28
N VAL A 35 6.50 -3.22 -9.21
CA VAL A 35 5.27 -3.34 -8.41
C VAL A 35 5.52 -2.78 -7.03
N VAL A 36 4.67 -1.84 -6.60
CA VAL A 36 4.69 -1.28 -5.25
C VAL A 36 3.72 -2.04 -4.37
N VAL A 37 4.15 -2.33 -3.14
CA VAL A 37 3.33 -2.91 -2.07
C VAL A 37 3.33 -1.96 -0.88
N HIS A 38 2.16 -1.61 -0.36
CA HIS A 38 2.03 -0.78 0.85
C HIS A 38 1.19 -1.47 1.92
N GLY A 39 1.59 -1.22 3.18
CA GLY A 39 0.84 -1.57 4.38
C GLY A 39 0.55 -3.07 4.51
N GLY A 40 -0.64 -3.38 5.01
CA GLY A 40 -1.10 -4.74 5.30
C GLY A 40 -1.03 -5.10 6.78
N TRP A 41 -1.28 -6.36 7.09
CA TRP A 41 -1.41 -6.90 8.44
C TRP A 41 -0.47 -8.08 8.66
N THR A 42 0.31 -8.06 9.74
CA THR A 42 1.29 -9.14 10.03
C THR A 42 0.70 -10.34 10.76
N GLY A 43 -0.60 -10.34 11.05
CA GLY A 43 -1.21 -11.21 12.06
C GLY A 43 -1.32 -10.55 13.45
N LEU A 44 -0.56 -9.48 13.70
CA LEU A 44 -0.50 -8.81 15.01
C LEU A 44 -0.76 -7.30 14.94
N LYS A 45 -0.30 -6.63 13.88
CA LYS A 45 -0.43 -5.18 13.74
C LYS A 45 -0.51 -4.77 12.27
N PRO A 46 -1.08 -3.59 11.97
CA PRO A 46 -1.05 -3.06 10.62
C PRO A 46 0.33 -2.46 10.32
N LEU A 47 0.62 -2.23 9.05
CA LEU A 47 1.88 -1.68 8.56
C LEU A 47 1.66 -0.37 7.80
N SER A 48 2.67 0.49 7.78
CA SER A 48 2.72 1.74 6.98
C SER A 48 3.90 1.77 6.00
N CYS A 49 4.68 0.70 5.89
CA CYS A 49 5.84 0.67 5.01
C CYS A 49 5.44 0.35 3.56
N CYS A 50 6.15 0.93 2.58
CA CYS A 50 6.12 0.45 1.20
C CYS A 50 7.41 -0.26 0.80
N TRP A 51 7.25 -1.19 -0.13
CA TRP A 51 8.30 -1.92 -0.80
C TRP A 51 8.04 -1.88 -2.30
N ALA A 52 9.09 -1.88 -3.11
CA ALA A 52 8.97 -2.08 -4.56
C ALA A 52 9.69 -3.36 -4.96
N LEU A 53 9.01 -4.17 -5.77
CA LEU A 53 9.55 -5.38 -6.40
C LEU A 53 9.95 -5.05 -7.83
N ASN A 54 11.20 -5.30 -8.18
CA ASN A 54 11.64 -5.32 -9.56
C ASN A 54 11.15 -6.62 -10.21
N MET A 55 10.35 -6.53 -11.27
CA MET A 55 9.74 -7.68 -11.93
C MET A 55 10.71 -8.48 -12.82
N GLU A 56 11.86 -7.89 -13.19
CA GLU A 56 12.88 -8.57 -13.99
C GLU A 56 13.82 -9.41 -13.10
N THR A 57 14.32 -8.81 -12.03
CA THR A 57 15.31 -9.42 -11.12
C THR A 57 14.68 -10.09 -9.90
N PHE A 58 13.38 -9.89 -9.68
CA PHE A 58 12.65 -10.33 -8.48
C PHE A 58 13.27 -9.88 -7.16
N SER A 59 13.97 -8.74 -7.19
CA SER A 59 14.60 -8.13 -6.03
C SER A 59 13.71 -7.05 -5.43
N TRP A 60 13.76 -6.89 -4.10
CA TRP A 60 12.98 -5.88 -3.40
C TRP A 60 13.85 -4.72 -2.95
N ILE A 61 13.28 -3.53 -3.01
CA ILE A 61 13.80 -2.35 -2.34
C ILE A 61 12.78 -1.84 -1.31
N GLN A 62 13.28 -1.45 -0.14
CA GLN A 62 12.46 -0.73 0.81
C GLN A 62 12.42 0.74 0.40
N ILE A 63 11.21 1.25 0.17
CA ILE A 63 11.05 2.65 -0.25
C ILE A 63 11.25 3.54 0.98
N LYS A 64 12.01 4.63 0.79
CA LYS A 64 12.23 5.66 1.81
C LYS A 64 11.36 6.86 1.51
N PHE A 65 10.67 7.37 2.52
CA PHE A 65 9.70 8.45 2.36
C PHE A 65 10.08 9.75 3.03
N VAL A 66 9.43 10.82 2.60
CA VAL A 66 9.34 12.13 3.26
C VAL A 66 7.89 12.64 3.20
N GLY A 67 7.58 13.69 3.96
CA GLY A 67 6.24 14.28 4.02
C GLY A 67 5.35 13.67 5.10
N GLU A 68 4.06 14.02 5.05
CA GLU A 68 3.05 13.52 6.01
C GLU A 68 2.59 12.14 5.59
N GLN A 69 3.04 11.12 6.31
CA GLN A 69 2.82 9.72 5.97
C GLN A 69 1.45 9.23 6.45
N PRO A 70 0.79 8.32 5.69
CA PRO A 70 -0.41 7.65 6.15
C PRO A 70 -0.14 6.81 7.39
N SER A 71 -1.13 6.73 8.28
CA SER A 71 -1.13 5.78 9.39
C SER A 71 -1.02 4.34 8.89
N ALA A 72 -0.47 3.47 9.73
CA ALA A 72 -0.44 2.03 9.46
C ALA A 72 -1.85 1.49 9.24
N ARG A 73 -2.04 0.72 8.17
CA ARG A 73 -3.37 0.29 7.72
C ARG A 73 -3.38 -1.04 6.97
N GLN A 74 -4.55 -1.67 6.95
CA GLN A 74 -4.85 -2.90 6.22
C GLN A 74 -6.14 -2.74 5.40
N GLY A 75 -6.33 -3.55 4.35
CA GLY A 75 -7.55 -3.53 3.53
C GLY A 75 -7.79 -2.21 2.80
N HIS A 76 -6.74 -1.43 2.58
CA HIS A 76 -6.79 -0.23 1.74
C HIS A 76 -6.49 -0.62 0.29
N SER A 77 -6.67 0.31 -0.64
CA SER A 77 -6.27 0.12 -2.03
C SER A 77 -5.27 1.20 -2.47
N ILE A 78 -4.48 0.88 -3.49
CA ILE A 78 -3.59 1.83 -4.17
C ILE A 78 -3.78 1.73 -5.68
N THR A 79 -3.73 2.85 -6.38
CA THR A 79 -3.83 2.94 -7.85
C THR A 79 -2.80 3.92 -8.38
N PHE A 80 -2.12 3.58 -9.47
CA PHE A 80 -1.12 4.45 -10.09
C PHE A 80 -1.73 5.36 -11.15
N PHE A 81 -1.30 6.63 -11.16
CA PHE A 81 -1.61 7.60 -12.21
C PHE A 81 -0.36 7.83 -13.08
N PRO A 82 -0.28 7.24 -14.28
CA PRO A 82 0.94 7.29 -15.10
C PRO A 82 1.38 8.70 -15.49
N LYS A 83 0.44 9.54 -15.94
CA LYS A 83 0.74 10.91 -16.40
C LYS A 83 1.35 11.80 -15.30
N ALA A 84 0.85 11.67 -14.07
CA ALA A 84 1.32 12.42 -12.91
C ALA A 84 2.41 11.69 -12.12
N ARG A 85 2.75 10.47 -12.50
CA ARG A 85 3.70 9.56 -11.84
C ARG A 85 3.52 9.51 -10.31
N ARG A 86 2.28 9.26 -9.87
CA ARG A 86 1.94 9.17 -8.44
C ARG A 86 0.97 8.04 -8.15
N LEU A 87 1.09 7.42 -6.99
CA LEU A 87 0.11 6.49 -6.45
C LEU A 87 -0.95 7.25 -5.66
N PHE A 88 -2.20 6.86 -5.79
CA PHE A 88 -3.28 7.26 -4.91
C PHE A 88 -3.61 6.12 -3.96
N LEU A 89 -3.62 6.42 -2.67
CA LEU A 89 -3.97 5.52 -1.59
C LEU A 89 -5.33 5.91 -1.03
N PHE A 90 -6.21 4.93 -0.80
CA PHE A 90 -7.53 5.17 -0.21
C PHE A 90 -7.97 4.16 0.84
N GLY A 91 -8.57 4.69 1.91
CA GLY A 91 -9.26 3.96 2.97
C GLY A 91 -8.36 3.02 3.77
N GLY A 92 -8.97 1.94 4.25
CA GLY A 92 -8.34 0.91 5.09
C GLY A 92 -8.74 1.00 6.55
N LEU A 93 -8.31 0.00 7.31
CA LEU A 93 -8.56 -0.14 8.75
C LEU A 93 -7.28 0.05 9.55
N ASP A 94 -7.41 0.60 10.75
CA ASP A 94 -6.35 0.67 11.75
C ASP A 94 -6.23 -0.65 12.56
N ALA A 95 -5.45 -0.60 13.65
CA ALA A 95 -5.21 -1.77 14.51
C ALA A 95 -6.45 -2.23 15.30
N SER A 96 -7.43 -1.33 15.52
CA SER A 96 -8.68 -1.64 16.20
C SER A 96 -9.75 -2.20 15.26
N GLY A 97 -9.50 -2.20 13.95
CA GLY A 97 -10.48 -2.54 12.93
C GLY A 97 -11.41 -1.39 12.55
N ALA A 98 -11.18 -0.18 13.09
CA ALA A 98 -11.89 1.02 12.68
C ALA A 98 -11.31 1.57 11.37
N VAL A 99 -12.15 2.23 10.57
CA VAL A 99 -11.67 2.90 9.35
C VAL A 99 -10.76 4.06 9.73
N VAL A 100 -9.63 4.15 9.02
CA VAL A 100 -8.62 5.20 9.22
C VAL A 100 -9.21 6.59 8.98
N LYS A 101 -8.81 7.57 9.80
CA LYS A 101 -9.29 8.96 9.69
C LYS A 101 -8.61 9.71 8.54
N ASP A 102 -7.37 9.36 8.25
CA ASP A 102 -6.51 9.90 7.21
C ASP A 102 -6.67 9.07 5.93
N LYS A 103 -7.82 9.26 5.28
CA LYS A 103 -8.34 8.31 4.28
C LYS A 103 -7.60 8.31 2.96
N ALA A 104 -7.03 9.42 2.54
CA ALA A 104 -6.58 9.60 1.16
C ALA A 104 -5.24 10.30 1.08
N TYR A 105 -4.33 9.72 0.28
CA TYR A 105 -2.98 10.25 0.09
C TYR A 105 -2.54 10.09 -1.36
N PHE A 106 -1.73 11.03 -1.82
CA PHE A 106 -0.86 10.83 -2.96
C PHE A 106 0.55 10.47 -2.48
N LEU A 107 1.18 9.55 -3.20
CA LEU A 107 2.60 9.24 -3.09
C LEU A 107 3.26 9.51 -4.44
N SER A 108 4.07 10.57 -4.51
CA SER A 108 4.85 10.89 -5.69
C SER A 108 5.92 9.81 -5.91
N VAL A 109 6.01 9.29 -7.14
CA VAL A 109 6.95 8.24 -7.52
C VAL A 109 8.06 8.87 -8.36
N PRO A 110 9.30 8.97 -7.84
CA PRO A 110 10.42 9.53 -8.61
C PRO A 110 10.76 8.65 -9.82
N HIS A 111 11.50 9.21 -10.78
CA HIS A 111 12.04 8.42 -11.89
C HIS A 111 13.19 7.52 -11.41
N ASP A 112 14.09 8.05 -10.58
CA ASP A 112 15.05 7.25 -9.83
C ASP A 112 14.43 6.77 -8.51
N LEU A 113 14.16 5.46 -8.42
CA LEU A 113 13.50 4.89 -7.24
C LEU A 113 14.39 4.87 -5.98
N SER A 114 15.67 5.21 -6.08
CA SER A 114 16.57 5.40 -4.93
C SER A 114 16.31 6.71 -4.18
N GLU A 115 15.67 7.68 -4.83
CA GLU A 115 15.27 8.95 -4.24
C GLU A 115 14.18 8.78 -3.17
N ARG A 116 13.92 9.84 -2.41
CA ARG A 116 12.84 9.84 -1.42
C ARG A 116 11.50 10.06 -2.09
N TRP A 117 10.55 9.20 -1.81
CA TRP A 117 9.18 9.34 -2.29
C TRP A 117 8.41 10.27 -1.35
N GLN A 118 7.53 11.09 -1.90
CA GLN A 118 6.86 12.14 -1.13
C GLN A 118 5.38 11.83 -0.92
N TRP A 119 4.99 11.68 0.34
CA TRP A 119 3.58 11.59 0.71
C TRP A 119 2.95 12.99 0.82
N GLN A 120 1.71 13.09 0.34
CA GLN A 120 0.88 14.29 0.44
C GLN A 120 -0.57 13.91 0.78
N PRO A 121 -1.17 14.45 1.85
CA PRO A 121 -2.55 14.16 2.19
C PRO A 121 -3.50 14.79 1.16
N VAL A 122 -4.53 14.04 0.78
CA VAL A 122 -5.57 14.54 -0.12
C VAL A 122 -6.69 15.15 0.68
N ARG A 123 -6.90 16.46 0.49
CA ARG A 123 -8.06 17.16 1.03
C ARG A 123 -9.27 16.87 0.14
N LEU A 124 -10.07 15.95 0.60
CA LEU A 124 -11.34 15.58 -0.01
C LEU A 124 -12.39 16.66 0.31
N ALA A 125 -12.41 17.72 -0.49
CA ALA A 125 -13.37 18.82 -0.34
C ALA A 125 -14.81 18.29 -0.53
N GLY A 126 -15.72 18.64 0.38
CA GLY A 126 -17.14 18.30 0.28
C GLY A 126 -17.53 16.88 0.72
N LEU A 127 -16.59 16.07 1.22
CA LEU A 127 -16.82 14.64 1.53
C LEU A 127 -16.96 14.35 3.04
N SER A 128 -17.43 15.34 3.80
CA SER A 128 -17.76 15.17 5.22
C SER A 128 -19.05 14.38 5.36
N ARG A 129 -18.92 13.05 5.35
CA ARG A 129 -19.94 12.05 5.71
C ARG A 129 -21.14 12.01 4.74
N THR A 130 -21.41 10.81 4.23
CA THR A 130 -22.74 10.27 3.82
C THR A 130 -23.30 10.42 2.40
N ILE A 131 -24.30 9.55 2.18
CA ILE A 131 -24.97 9.07 0.96
C ILE A 131 -25.77 10.21 0.28
N GLY A 132 -25.68 10.35 -1.05
CA GLY A 132 -26.15 11.52 -1.83
C GLY A 132 -25.03 12.40 -2.41
N GLY A 133 -23.77 12.07 -2.08
CA GLY A 133 -22.52 12.68 -2.54
C GLY A 133 -21.33 11.85 -2.02
N ILE A 134 -21.42 10.53 -2.20
CA ILE A 134 -20.92 9.52 -1.26
C ILE A 134 -19.38 9.35 -1.28
N MET A 135 -18.73 9.63 -0.15
CA MET A 135 -17.54 8.89 0.27
C MET A 135 -17.77 8.30 1.66
N VAL A 136 -18.18 7.03 1.69
CA VAL A 136 -18.28 6.25 2.92
C VAL A 136 -16.87 5.90 3.37
N ASP A 137 -16.66 5.79 4.67
CA ASP A 137 -15.54 5.05 5.23
C ASP A 137 -15.48 3.65 4.60
N ARG A 138 -14.35 3.28 3.96
CA ARG A 138 -14.23 1.98 3.26
C ARG A 138 -12.93 1.27 3.58
N ALA A 139 -13.02 -0.04 3.62
CA ALA A 139 -11.91 -1.00 3.57
C ALA A 139 -12.35 -2.20 2.73
N PHE A 140 -11.39 -3.00 2.28
CA PHE A 140 -11.59 -4.15 1.39
C PHE A 140 -12.27 -3.80 0.06
N HIS A 141 -12.12 -2.54 -0.36
CA HIS A 141 -12.63 -2.02 -1.63
C HIS A 141 -11.53 -2.08 -2.71
N SER A 142 -11.93 -1.79 -3.94
CA SER A 142 -11.04 -1.61 -5.09
C SER A 142 -10.96 -0.14 -5.48
N THR A 143 -9.79 0.27 -5.96
CA THR A 143 -9.60 1.51 -6.72
C THR A 143 -9.15 1.16 -8.13
N SER A 144 -9.61 1.92 -9.12
CA SER A 144 -9.19 1.74 -10.51
C SER A 144 -9.10 3.08 -11.19
N ASP A 145 -8.01 3.31 -11.93
CA ASP A 145 -7.84 4.48 -12.78
C ASP A 145 -8.80 4.36 -13.98
N ILE A 146 -9.51 5.45 -14.25
CA ILE A 146 -10.40 5.58 -15.42
C ILE A 146 -9.90 6.66 -16.39
N GLY A 147 -8.67 7.13 -16.21
CA GLY A 147 -8.04 8.16 -17.01
C GLY A 147 -8.43 9.57 -16.57
N ASN A 148 -7.74 10.56 -17.14
CA ASN A 148 -7.91 11.98 -16.81
C ASN A 148 -7.80 12.28 -15.31
N GLU A 149 -6.88 11.57 -14.63
CA GLU A 149 -6.65 11.65 -13.18
C GLU A 149 -7.90 11.35 -12.33
N LYS A 150 -8.82 10.56 -12.86
CA LYS A 150 -10.01 10.11 -12.15
C LYS A 150 -9.87 8.64 -11.77
N ILE A 151 -10.47 8.32 -10.63
CA ILE A 151 -10.55 6.96 -10.10
C ILE A 151 -11.99 6.60 -9.80
N VAL A 152 -12.28 5.32 -9.93
CA VAL A 152 -13.47 4.72 -9.34
C VAL A 152 -13.05 4.00 -8.07
N VAL A 153 -13.80 4.22 -6.99
CA VAL A 153 -13.72 3.45 -5.75
C VAL A 153 -14.99 2.61 -5.66
N PHE A 154 -14.85 1.29 -5.56
CA PHE A 154 -16.00 0.38 -5.49
C PHE A 154 -15.76 -0.80 -4.55
N GLY A 155 -16.83 -1.23 -3.88
CA GLY A 155 -16.82 -2.22 -2.79
C GLY A 155 -16.97 -1.59 -1.42
#